data_AF-A0A0R1YLN4-F1
#
_entry.id   AF-A0A0R1YLN4-F1
#
_cell.length_a   1.000
_cell.length_b   1.000
_cell.length_c   1.000
_cell.angle_alpha   90.00
_cell.angle_beta   90.00
_cell.angle_gamma   90.00
#
_symmetry.space_group_name_H-M   'P 1'
#
loop_
_entity.id
_entity.type
_entity.pdbx_description
1 polymer ?
#
loop_
_entity_poly.entity_id
_entity_poly.type
_entity_poly.pdbx_seq_one_letter_code
_entity_poly.pdbx_strand_id
1 'polypeptide(L)'
;MATIQITLDDKEKEKVDVLFKQLGMTTSGAIKIFLSQSLQNQGLPFTPQLKKHYHEIKAIHPQIAKDGSLIIPDDAPQDIKDWINNG
;
A
#
# COMPACT_ATOMS: atom_id res chain seq x y z
N MET A 1 0.62 -16.46 33.52
CA MET A 1 1.23 -15.87 32.30
C MET A 1 1.01 -16.86 31.16
N ALA A 2 0.70 -16.39 29.95
CA ALA A 2 0.55 -17.23 28.76
C ALA A 2 1.63 -16.86 27.73
N THR A 3 2.07 -17.85 26.95
CA THR A 3 3.11 -17.69 25.93
C THR A 3 2.50 -17.88 24.56
N ILE A 4 2.85 -17.01 23.60
CA ILE A 4 2.48 -17.13 22.20
C ILE A 4 3.78 -17.32 21.40
N GLN A 5 3.79 -18.31 20.52
CA GLN A 5 4.90 -18.57 19.60
C GLN A 5 4.47 -18.16 18.19
N ILE A 6 5.32 -17.40 17.50
CA ILE A 6 5.10 -16.92 16.14
C ILE A 6 6.31 -17.34 15.32
N THR A 7 6.05 -17.96 14.16
CA THR A 7 7.09 -18.37 13.21
C THR A 7 7.14 -17.37 12.07
N LEU A 8 8.35 -16.92 11.74
CA LEU A 8 8.67 -16.00 10.66
C LEU A 8 9.95 -16.50 9.99
N ASP A 9 10.12 -16.18 8.71
CA ASP A 9 11.42 -16.38 8.07
C ASP A 9 12.45 -15.40 8.66
N ASP A 10 13.73 -15.76 8.66
CA ASP A 10 14.79 -14.94 9.25
C ASP A 10 14.83 -13.52 8.66
N LYS A 11 14.64 -13.40 7.35
CA LYS A 11 14.59 -12.11 6.64
C LYS A 11 13.35 -11.29 7.00
N GLU A 12 12.22 -11.93 7.25
CA GLU A 12 11.00 -11.23 7.65
C GLU A 12 11.13 -10.72 9.09
N LYS A 13 11.65 -11.57 9.98
CA LYS A 13 11.94 -11.20 11.36
C LYS A 13 12.85 -9.97 11.44
N GLU A 14 13.95 -9.96 10.68
CA GLU A 14 14.88 -8.83 10.65
C GLU A 14 14.17 -7.53 10.21
N LYS A 15 13.38 -7.59 9.14
CA LYS A 15 12.61 -6.42 8.65
C LYS A 15 11.62 -5.91 9.70
N VAL A 16 10.90 -6.81 10.37
CA VAL A 16 9.92 -6.48 11.41
C VAL A 16 10.61 -5.85 12.62
N ASP A 17 11.73 -6.42 13.07
CA ASP A 17 12.50 -5.90 14.20
C ASP A 17 13.06 -4.50 13.90
N VAL A 18 13.59 -4.26 12.69
CA VAL A 18 14.07 -2.94 12.26
C VAL A 18 12.92 -1.93 12.23
N LEU A 19 11.78 -2.29 11.64
CA LEU A 19 10.59 -1.44 11.57
C LEU A 19 10.14 -0.98 12.96
N PHE A 20 9.92 -1.92 13.89
CA PHE A 20 9.43 -1.56 15.22
C PHE A 20 10.47 -0.82 16.05
N LYS A 21 11.76 -1.11 15.86
CA LYS A 21 12.84 -0.35 16.50
C LYS A 21 12.86 1.12 16.05
N GLN A 22 12.61 1.39 14.76
CA GLN A 22 12.48 2.76 14.25
C GLN A 22 11.27 3.50 14.87
N LEU A 23 10.24 2.76 15.26
CA LEU A 23 9.08 3.28 16.00
C LEU A 23 9.30 3.33 17.52
N GLY A 24 10.50 3.02 18.01
CA GLY A 24 10.84 3.06 19.43
C GLY A 24 10.24 1.93 20.26
N MET A 25 9.91 0.78 19.66
CA MET A 25 9.32 -0.36 20.35
C MET A 25 9.93 -1.70 19.93
N THR A 26 9.62 -2.76 20.69
CA THR A 26 9.97 -4.14 20.33
C THR A 26 8.83 -4.82 19.59
N THR A 27 9.14 -5.84 18.79
CA THR A 27 8.14 -6.69 18.12
C THR A 27 7.13 -7.29 19.12
N SER A 28 7.59 -7.74 20.28
CA SER A 28 6.71 -8.25 21.34
C SER A 28 5.80 -7.17 21.94
N GLY A 29 6.28 -5.94 22.06
CA GLY A 29 5.48 -4.78 22.47
C GLY A 29 4.38 -4.47 21.44
N ALA A 30 4.74 -4.44 20.15
CA ALA A 30 3.80 -4.22 19.06
C ALA A 30 2.69 -5.29 19.02
N ILE A 31 3.05 -6.58 19.19
CA ILE A 31 2.07 -7.68 19.21
C ILE A 31 1.11 -7.54 20.41
N LYS A 32 1.60 -7.14 21.59
CA LYS A 32 0.73 -6.89 22.75
C LYS A 32 -0.28 -5.77 22.47
N ILE A 33 0.16 -4.68 21.83
CA ILE A 33 -0.72 -3.59 21.44
C ILE A 33 -1.77 -4.08 20.44
N PHE A 34 -1.36 -4.83 19.41
CA PHE A 34 -2.27 -5.44 18.45
C PHE A 34 -3.37 -6.26 19.13
N LEU A 35 -3.00 -7.18 20.02
CA LEU A 35 -3.96 -8.02 20.73
C LEU A 35 -4.88 -7.22 21.66
N SER A 36 -4.32 -6.21 22.36
CA SER A 36 -5.10 -5.33 23.24
C SER A 36 -6.14 -4.54 22.45
N GLN A 37 -5.75 -3.97 21.30
CA GLN A 37 -6.66 -3.22 20.44
C GLN A 37 -7.72 -4.12 19.83
N SER A 38 -7.36 -5.33 19.41
CA SER A 38 -8.31 -6.31 18.88
C SER A 38 -9.37 -6.69 19.92
N LEU A 39 -8.95 -6.92 21.17
CA LEU A 39 -9.86 -7.24 22.27
C LEU A 39 -10.78 -6.07 22.62
N GLN A 40 -10.22 -4.85 22.68
CA GLN A 40 -11.00 -3.65 22.99
C GLN A 40 -12.06 -3.37 21.92
N ASN A 41 -11.72 -3.58 20.64
CA ASN A 41 -12.61 -3.29 19.52
C ASN A 41 -13.48 -4.50 19.09
N GLN A 42 -13.34 -5.64 19.75
CA GLN A 42 -13.99 -6.90 19.39
C GLN A 42 -13.84 -7.24 17.89
N GLY A 43 -12.63 -7.02 17.35
CA GLY A 43 -12.38 -7.08 15.92
C GLY A 43 -10.90 -6.93 15.58
N LEU A 44 -10.58 -6.66 14.32
CA LEU A 44 -9.21 -6.36 13.93
C LEU A 44 -8.84 -4.91 14.31
N PRO A 45 -7.58 -4.64 14.70
CA PRO A 45 -7.15 -3.33 15.14
C PRO A 45 -6.84 -2.38 13.97
N PHE A 46 -7.21 -2.79 12.75
CA PHE A 46 -7.19 -2.03 11.53
C PHE A 46 -8.27 -2.58 10.59
N THR A 47 -8.73 -1.75 9.65
CA THR A 47 -9.63 -2.20 8.59
C THR A 47 -8.84 -3.00 7.55
N PRO A 48 -9.19 -4.26 7.27
CA PRO A 48 -8.56 -5.01 6.18
C PRO A 48 -8.79 -4.31 4.86
N GLN A 49 -7.73 -4.14 4.09
CA GLN A 49 -7.80 -3.59 2.74
C GLN A 49 -7.16 -4.58 1.78
N LEU A 50 -7.86 -4.88 0.69
CA LEU A 50 -7.20 -5.45 -0.47
C LEU A 50 -6.32 -4.34 -1.04
N LYS A 51 -4.99 -4.54 -1.12
CA LYS A 51 -4.10 -3.60 -1.80
C LYS A 51 -4.61 -3.40 -3.21
N LYS A 52 -5.33 -2.30 -3.46
CA LYS A 52 -5.57 -1.83 -4.81
C LYS A 52 -4.23 -1.28 -5.26
N HIS A 53 -3.60 -1.94 -6.23
CA HIS A 53 -2.57 -1.30 -7.02
C HIS A 53 -3.25 -0.13 -7.75
N TYR A 54 -3.34 1.01 -7.08
CA TYR A 54 -3.52 2.26 -7.79
C TYR A 54 -2.23 2.40 -8.60
N HIS A 55 -2.30 2.10 -9.90
CA HIS A 55 -1.36 2.71 -10.82
C HIS A 55 -1.34 4.19 -10.46
N GLU A 56 -0.17 4.73 -10.15
CA GLU A 56 -0.03 6.16 -9.95
C GLU A 56 -0.71 6.83 -11.13
N ILE A 57 -1.86 7.47 -10.89
CA ILE A 57 -2.52 8.26 -11.93
C ILE A 57 -1.58 9.45 -12.10
N LYS A 58 -0.56 9.28 -12.95
CA LYS A 58 0.18 10.40 -13.49
C LYS A 58 -0.88 11.20 -14.22
N ALA A 59 -1.16 12.40 -13.71
CA ALA A 59 -2.01 13.32 -14.42
C ALA A 59 -1.42 13.48 -15.82
N ILE A 60 -2.18 13.08 -16.84
CA ILE A 60 -1.81 13.38 -18.22
C ILE A 60 -2.20 14.83 -18.45
N HIS A 61 -1.26 15.64 -18.91
CA HIS A 61 -1.51 17.00 -19.35
C HIS A 61 -1.61 16.97 -20.89
N PRO A 62 -2.80 16.72 -21.47
CA PRO A 62 -2.95 16.70 -22.91
C PRO A 62 -2.68 18.10 -23.49
N GLN A 63 -2.08 18.15 -24.68
CA GLN A 63 -1.83 19.39 -25.40
C GLN A 63 -2.73 19.48 -26.63
N ILE A 64 -3.14 20.70 -27.00
CA ILE A 64 -3.89 20.94 -28.23
C ILE A 64 -2.90 21.43 -29.30
N ALA A 65 -2.81 20.70 -30.41
CA ALA A 65 -2.02 21.08 -31.57
C ALA A 65 -2.60 22.33 -32.24
N LYS A 66 -1.81 22.98 -33.09
CA LYS A 66 -2.22 24.21 -33.80
C LYS A 66 -3.40 24.00 -34.76
N ASP A 67 -3.65 22.76 -35.18
CA ASP A 67 -4.77 22.35 -36.03
C ASP A 67 -6.02 21.95 -35.23
N GLY A 68 -5.98 22.07 -33.89
CA GLY A 68 -7.07 21.70 -33.00
C GLY A 68 -7.09 20.22 -32.58
N SER A 69 -6.13 19.41 -33.04
CA SER A 69 -6.05 18.00 -32.64
C SER A 69 -5.48 17.82 -31.21
N LEU A 70 -5.92 16.76 -30.53
CA LEU A 70 -5.45 16.39 -29.19
C LEU A 70 -4.14 15.60 -29.29
N ILE A 71 -3.06 16.08 -28.66
CA ILE A 71 -1.78 15.37 -28.54
C ILE A 71 -1.71 14.65 -27.20
N ILE A 72 -1.53 13.34 -27.26
CA ILE A 72 -1.32 12.46 -26.10
C ILE A 72 0.20 12.32 -25.88
N PRO A 73 0.73 12.61 -24.67
CA PRO A 73 2.13 12.37 -24.36
C PRO A 73 2.55 10.90 -24.52
N ASP A 74 3.77 10.65 -24.99
CA ASP A 74 4.29 9.29 -25.16
C ASP A 74 4.39 8.51 -23.83
N ASP A 75 4.58 9.21 -22.72
CA ASP A 75 4.63 8.67 -21.36
C ASP A 75 3.25 8.43 -20.72
N ALA A 76 2.17 8.65 -21.47
CA ALA A 76 0.83 8.32 -21.03
C ALA A 76 0.70 6.81 -20.73
N PRO A 77 0.07 6.44 -19.59
CA PRO A 77 -0.29 5.06 -19.28
C PRO A 77 -1.07 4.37 -20.42
N GLN A 78 -0.79 3.09 -20.63
CA GLN A 78 -1.34 2.32 -21.76
C GLN A 78 -2.86 2.19 -21.69
N ASP A 79 -3.42 2.04 -20.51
CA ASP A 79 -4.86 2.01 -20.25
C ASP A 79 -5.58 3.28 -20.71
N ILE A 80 -4.92 4.45 -20.65
CA ILE A 80 -5.48 5.69 -21.18
C ILE A 80 -5.40 5.74 -22.71
N LYS A 81 -4.30 5.26 -23.31
CA LYS A 81 -4.18 5.14 -24.77
C LYS A 81 -5.25 4.19 -25.33
N ASP A 82 -5.55 3.11 -24.61
CA ASP A 82 -6.55 2.12 -25.02
C ASP A 82 -7.99 2.67 -24.92
N TRP A 83 -8.31 3.49 -23.91
CA TRP A 83 -9.64 4.11 -23.77
C TRP A 83 -9.96 5.09 -24.91
N ILE A 84 -8.99 5.91 -25.35
CA ILE A 84 -9.19 6.92 -26.40
C ILE A 84 -9.43 6.27 -27.77
N ASN A 85 -8.71 5.19 -28.09
CA ASN A 85 -8.82 4.54 -29.40
C ASN A 85 -10.06 3.66 -29.55
N ASN A 86 -10.70 3.28 -28.44
CA ASN A 86 -11.86 2.37 -28.42
C ASN A 86 -13.16 3.05 -27.93
N GLY A 87 -13.15 4.38 -27.76
CA GLY A 87 -14.28 5.20 -27.28
C GLY A 87 -15.06 5.86 -28.39
#